data_AF-A0A524H6W9-F1
#
_entry.id   AF-A0A524H6W9-F1
#
_cell.length_a   1.000
_cell.length_b   1.000
_cell.length_c   1.000
_cell.angle_alpha   90.00
_cell.angle_beta   90.00
_cell.angle_gamma   90.00
#
_symmetry.space_group_name_H-M   'P 1'
#
loop_
_entity.id
_entity.type
_entity.pdbx_description
1 polymer ?
#
loop_
_entity_poly.entity_id
_entity_poly.type
_entity_poly.pdbx_seq_one_letter_code
_entity_poly.pdbx_strand_id
1 'polypeptide(L)'
;MWLIIGLLLGAFLIWLFSFLKGKNITMKWYEWVIGLIGLFMLLFTIQNYFGSQAELEPTAANMFLLVTGLPAVILLVVTWQLVVRHKA
;
A
#
# COMPACT_ATOMS: atom_id res chain seq x y z
N MET A 1 -1.94 -15.87 -11.02
CA MET A 1 -2.37 -14.70 -10.22
C MET A 1 -1.19 -14.03 -9.52
N TRP A 2 -0.41 -14.77 -8.70
CA TRP A 2 0.77 -14.25 -8.00
C TRP A 2 1.79 -13.51 -8.87
N LEU A 3 2.11 -14.06 -10.04
CA LEU A 3 3.06 -13.43 -10.97
C LEU A 3 2.52 -12.09 -11.51
N ILE A 4 1.24 -12.02 -11.85
CA ILE A 4 0.60 -10.79 -12.35
C ILE A 4 0.58 -9.71 -11.25
N ILE A 5 0.23 -10.09 -10.02
CA ILE A 5 0.24 -9.17 -8.86
C ILE A 5 1.68 -8.66 -8.62
N GLY A 6 2.67 -9.54 -8.67
CA GLY A 6 4.09 -9.16 -8.53
C GLY A 6 4.56 -8.21 -9.63
N LEU A 7 4.16 -8.44 -10.89
CA LEU A 7 4.49 -7.53 -12.01
C LEU A 7 3.82 -6.17 -11.85
N LEU A 8 2.54 -6.13 -11.48
CA LEU A 8 1.81 -4.88 -11.23
C LEU A 8 2.45 -4.10 -10.08
N LEU A 9 2.83 -4.79 -9.00
CA LEU A 9 3.52 -4.18 -7.88
C LEU A 9 4.89 -3.64 -8.29
N GLY A 10 5.68 -4.42 -9.03
CA GLY A 10 7.00 -3.99 -9.52
C GLY A 10 6.88 -2.76 -10.41
N ALA A 11 5.94 -2.77 -11.36
CA ALA A 11 5.67 -1.62 -12.23
C ALA A 11 5.23 -0.39 -11.42
N PHE A 12 4.35 -0.57 -10.44
CA PHE A 12 3.89 0.50 -9.55
C PHE A 12 5.05 1.10 -8.74
N LEU A 13 5.93 0.26 -8.17
CA LEU A 13 7.11 0.72 -7.43
C LEU A 13 8.08 1.49 -8.35
N ILE A 14 8.39 0.96 -9.54
CA ILE A 14 9.27 1.65 -10.51
C ILE A 14 8.68 3.02 -10.88
N TRP A 15 7.38 3.08 -11.17
CA TRP A 15 6.69 4.32 -11.46
C TRP A 15 6.77 5.30 -10.28
N LEU A 16 6.50 4.82 -9.05
CA LEU A 16 6.57 5.63 -7.84
C LEU A 16 7.97 6.21 -7.61
N PHE A 17 9.02 5.38 -7.69
CA PHE A 17 10.41 5.84 -7.55
C PHE A 17 10.79 6.86 -8.63
N SER A 18 10.38 6.62 -9.87
CA SER A 18 10.64 7.54 -10.99
C SER A 18 9.92 8.88 -10.80
N PHE A 19 8.67 8.85 -10.31
CA PHE A 19 7.88 10.04 -9.99
C PHE A 19 8.50 10.85 -8.84
N LEU A 20 8.89 10.17 -7.75
CA LEU A 20 9.54 10.82 -6.60
C LEU A 20 10.87 11.48 -7.00
N LYS A 21 11.67 10.78 -7.82
CA LYS A 21 12.93 11.30 -8.36
C LYS A 21 12.69 12.52 -9.26
N GLY A 22 11.72 12.46 -10.17
CA GLY A 22 11.38 13.58 -11.07
C GLY A 22 10.90 14.84 -10.34
N LYS A 23 10.38 14.70 -9.12
CA LYS A 23 9.94 15.81 -8.26
C LYS A 23 10.97 16.21 -7.20
N ASN A 24 12.19 15.66 -7.23
CA ASN A 24 13.23 15.82 -6.21
C ASN A 24 12.67 15.59 -4.79
N ILE A 25 11.79 14.61 -4.61
CA ILE A 25 11.19 14.28 -3.32
C ILE A 25 12.14 13.39 -2.53
N THR A 26 12.67 13.93 -1.44
CA THR A 26 13.48 13.20 -0.47
C THR A 26 12.61 12.70 0.68
N MET A 27 12.50 11.39 0.83
CA MET A 27 11.79 10.78 1.97
C MET A 27 12.76 10.52 3.13
N LYS A 28 12.31 10.78 4.35
CA LYS A 28 13.02 10.40 5.58
C LYS A 28 12.86 8.91 5.85
N TRP A 29 13.75 8.35 6.69
CA TRP A 29 13.76 6.92 7.01
C TRP A 29 12.42 6.42 7.58
N TYR A 30 11.76 7.20 8.44
CA TYR A 30 10.47 6.80 9.04
C TYR A 30 9.32 6.86 8.03
N GLU A 31 9.37 7.75 7.04
CA GLU A 31 8.37 7.84 5.97
C GLU A 31 8.44 6.61 5.08
N TRP A 32 9.65 6.09 4.83
CA TRP A 32 9.87 4.80 4.18
C TRP A 32 9.26 3.65 4.98
N VAL A 33 9.55 3.57 6.28
CA VAL A 33 9.05 2.48 7.13
C VAL A 33 7.52 2.47 7.18
N ILE A 34 6.91 3.62 7.48
CA ILE A 34 5.44 3.74 7.57
C ILE A 34 4.79 3.44 6.21
N GLY A 35 5.37 3.99 5.12
CA GLY A 35 4.87 3.76 3.77
C GLY A 35 4.94 2.30 3.34
N LEU A 36 6.05 1.61 3.63
CA LEU A 36 6.21 0.19 3.32
C LEU A 36 5.29 -0.69 4.14
N ILE A 37 5.09 -0.39 5.43
CA ILE A 37 4.12 -1.12 6.27
C ILE A 37 2.71 -0.95 5.72
N GLY A 38 2.31 0.29 5.40
CA GLY A 38 1.01 0.57 4.79
C GLY A 38 0.82 -0.15 3.46
N LEU A 39 1.84 -0.15 2.59
CA LEU A 39 1.79 -0.85 1.31
C LEU A 39 1.67 -2.36 1.49
N PHE A 40 2.47 -2.96 2.39
CA PHE A 40 2.41 -4.39 2.67
C PHE A 40 1.05 -4.81 3.22
N MET A 41 0.50 -4.05 4.18
CA MET A 41 -0.83 -4.31 4.71
C MET A 41 -1.90 -4.22 3.63
N LEU A 42 -1.82 -3.23 2.73
CA LEU A 42 -2.78 -3.09 1.62
C LEU A 42 -2.74 -4.31 0.68
N LEU A 43 -1.55 -4.79 0.33
CA LEU A 43 -1.41 -5.98 -0.51
C LEU A 43 -1.94 -7.23 0.19
N PHE A 44 -1.64 -7.38 1.47
CA PHE A 44 -2.19 -8.45 2.30
C PHE A 44 -3.72 -8.41 2.32
N THR A 45 -4.32 -7.23 2.49
CA THR A 45 -5.78 -7.05 2.42
C THR A 45 -6.34 -7.48 1.07
N ILE A 46 -5.77 -6.99 -0.04
CA ILE A 46 -6.25 -7.28 -1.39
C ILE A 46 -6.22 -8.79 -1.65
N GLN A 47 -5.09 -9.43 -1.35
CA GLN A 47 -4.92 -10.86 -1.56
C GLN A 47 -5.95 -11.68 -0.77
N ASN A 48 -6.10 -11.40 0.52
CA ASN A 48 -7.00 -12.17 1.37
C ASN A 48 -8.47 -11.85 1.10
N TYR A 49 -8.81 -10.62 0.71
CA TYR A 49 -10.17 -10.27 0.28
C TYR A 49 -10.62 -11.15 -0.89
N PHE A 50 -9.82 -11.19 -1.97
CA PHE A 50 -10.16 -12.00 -3.13
C PHE A 50 -10.10 -13.51 -2.84
N GLY A 51 -9.19 -13.95 -1.97
CA GLY A 51 -9.14 -15.33 -1.49
C GLY A 51 -10.43 -15.73 -0.78
N SER A 52 -10.85 -14.98 0.24
CA SER A 52 -12.07 -15.26 0.99
C SER A 52 -13.34 -15.15 0.15
N GLN A 53 -13.39 -14.23 -0.83
CA GLN A 53 -14.53 -14.18 -1.77
C GLN A 53 -14.60 -15.43 -2.67
N ALA A 54 -13.47 -15.94 -3.13
CA ALA A 54 -13.42 -17.18 -3.91
C ALA A 54 -13.84 -18.42 -3.07
N GLU A 55 -13.66 -18.35 -1.76
CA GLU A 55 -14.09 -19.37 -0.79
C GLU A 55 -15.53 -19.16 -0.28
N LEU A 56 -16.28 -18.20 -0.86
CA LEU A 56 -17.65 -17.86 -0.46
C LEU A 56 -17.78 -17.41 1.01
N GLU A 57 -16.73 -16.79 1.55
CA GLU A 57 -16.64 -16.25 2.90
C GLU A 57 -16.64 -14.71 2.89
N PRO A 58 -17.77 -14.05 2.54
CA PRO A 58 -17.83 -12.60 2.39
C PRO A 58 -17.62 -11.86 3.71
N THR A 59 -17.98 -12.49 4.84
CA THR A 59 -17.76 -11.92 6.18
C THR A 59 -16.26 -11.79 6.45
N ALA A 60 -15.47 -12.84 6.20
CA ALA A 60 -14.01 -12.79 6.36
C ALA A 60 -13.37 -11.78 5.39
N ALA A 61 -13.82 -11.76 4.13
CA ALA A 61 -13.36 -10.79 3.15
C ALA A 61 -13.55 -9.35 3.64
N ASN A 62 -14.76 -9.00 4.10
CA ASN A 62 -15.06 -7.66 4.61
C ASN A 62 -14.27 -7.33 5.89
N MET A 63 -13.96 -8.32 6.72
CA MET A 63 -13.09 -8.12 7.88
C MET A 63 -11.66 -7.75 7.48
N PHE A 64 -11.12 -8.30 6.40
CA PHE A 64 -9.81 -7.86 5.90
C PHE A 64 -9.83 -6.38 5.49
N LEU A 65 -10.89 -5.91 4.81
CA LEU A 65 -11.04 -4.49 4.45
C LEU A 65 -11.03 -3.59 5.68
N LEU A 66 -11.74 -3.96 6.74
CA LEU A 66 -11.87 -3.15 7.95
C LEU A 66 -10.62 -3.20 8.83
N VAL A 67 -10.09 -4.40 9.10
CA VAL A 67 -9.05 -4.61 10.12
C VAL A 67 -7.65 -4.36 9.57
N THR A 68 -7.42 -4.64 8.29
CA THR A 68 -6.10 -4.45 7.66
C THR A 68 -6.13 -3.38 6.58
N GLY A 69 -7.20 -3.30 5.79
CA GLY A 69 -7.32 -2.36 4.67
C GLY A 69 -7.44 -0.91 5.13
N LEU A 70 -8.35 -0.62 6.07
CA LEU A 70 -8.55 0.73 6.57
C LEU A 70 -7.27 1.26 7.26
N PRO A 71 -6.60 0.54 8.18
CA PRO A 71 -5.31 0.97 8.70
C PRO A 71 -4.24 1.15 7.61
N ALA A 72 -4.18 0.27 6.60
CA ALA A 72 -3.24 0.41 5.49
C ALA A 72 -3.42 1.75 4.75
N VAL A 73 -4.66 2.09 4.40
CA VAL A 73 -4.99 3.36 3.74
C VAL A 73 -4.63 4.55 4.63
N ILE A 74 -4.94 4.49 5.93
CA ILE A 74 -4.57 5.53 6.89
C ILE A 74 -3.05 5.73 6.91
N LEU A 75 -2.26 4.67 7.03
CA LEU A 75 -0.79 4.77 7.05
C LEU A 75 -0.24 5.36 5.75
N LEU A 76 -0.78 4.97 4.60
CA LEU A 76 -0.37 5.52 3.30
C LEU A 76 -0.70 7.01 3.18
N VAL A 77 -1.88 7.43 3.63
CA VAL A 77 -2.28 8.85 3.67
C VAL A 77 -1.39 9.63 4.64
N VAL A 78 -1.06 9.07 5.80
CA VAL A 78 -0.12 9.68 6.76
C VAL A 78 1.26 9.85 6.14
N THR A 79 1.81 8.81 5.50
CA THR A 79 3.09 8.91 4.79
C THR A 79 3.04 9.99 3.71
N TRP A 80 1.98 10.07 2.91
CA TRP A 80 1.80 11.14 1.93
C TRP A 80 1.85 12.51 2.59
N GLN A 81 1.08 12.71 3.67
CA GLN A 81 1.01 13.99 4.38
C GLN A 81 2.37 14.39 4.95
N LEU A 82 3.13 13.44 5.51
CA LEU A 82 4.48 13.69 6.03
C LEU A 82 5.43 14.14 4.91
N VAL A 83 5.44 13.42 3.79
CA VAL A 83 6.30 13.71 2.64
C VAL A 83 6.01 15.08 2.02
N VAL A 84 4.73 15.43 1.88
CA VAL A 84 4.33 16.73 1.30
C VAL A 84 4.64 17.89 2.24
N ARG A 85 4.38 17.74 3.55
CA ARG A 85 4.58 18.81 4.53
C ARG A 85 6.03 19.02 4.92
N HIS A 86 6.88 17.99 4.81
CA HIS A 86 8.31 18.12 5.04
C HIS A 86 9.00 19.04 4.00
N LYS A 87 8.39 19.25 2.84
CA LYS A 87 8.92 20.13 1.80
C LYS A 87 8.56 21.62 1.96
N ALA A 88 7.76 21.99 2.94
CA ALA A 88 7.49 23.38 3.31
C ALA A 88 8.48 23.84 4.40
#